data_AF-A0ABD1SQL5-F1
#
_entry.id   AF-A0ABD1SQL5-F1
#
_cell.length_a   1.000
_cell.length_b   1.000
_cell.length_c   1.000
_cell.angle_alpha   90.00
_cell.angle_beta   90.00
_cell.angle_gamma   90.00
#
_symmetry.space_group_name_H-M   'P 1'
#
loop_
_entity.id
_entity.type
_entity.pdbx_description
1 polymer ?
#
loop_
_entity_poly.entity_id
_entity_poly.type
_entity_poly.pdbx_seq_one_letter_code
_entity_poly.pdbx_strand_id
1 'polypeptide(L)'
;MPQLRQVILCADLAKAVPDEHKKFLAVLVWVQVVVSFQSVNLLYTLVWRKVVFEEQLKYLKAKDTRIPKVEALSGRMNVWNIPEELSKTPTSLISGHHGKLHIDELRLIIDQGGGLENNPVAAVVLPLEKDVCDTDQLMK
;
A
#
# COMPACT_ATOMS: atom_id res chain seq x y z
N MET A 1 -16.01 20.13 -34.01
CA MET A 1 -14.92 20.50 -33.08
C MET A 1 -15.25 20.03 -31.67
N PRO A 2 -14.56 19.02 -31.11
CA PRO A 2 -14.65 18.72 -29.69
C PRO A 2 -13.24 18.56 -29.08
N GLN A 3 -12.61 19.65 -28.62
CA GLN A 3 -11.32 19.58 -27.90
C GLN A 3 -11.20 20.51 -26.69
N LEU A 4 -12.28 21.15 -26.22
CA LEU A 4 -12.19 22.20 -25.19
C LEU A 4 -12.79 21.86 -23.81
N ARG A 5 -13.21 20.61 -23.55
CA ARG A 5 -13.83 20.24 -22.26
C ARG A 5 -12.91 19.56 -21.24
N GLN A 6 -11.67 19.23 -21.59
CA GLN A 6 -10.83 18.39 -20.71
C GLN A 6 -9.81 19.16 -19.86
N VAL A 7 -9.53 20.43 -20.17
CA VAL A 7 -8.49 21.21 -19.47
C VAL A 7 -9.00 21.90 -18.19
N ILE A 8 -10.33 22.00 -18.01
CA ILE A 8 -10.93 22.80 -16.91
C ILE A 8 -11.02 22.03 -15.57
N LEU A 9 -11.02 20.68 -15.57
CA LEU A 9 -11.25 19.87 -14.35
C LEU A 9 -10.09 19.86 -13.33
N CYS A 10 -8.83 19.90 -13.77
CA CYS A 10 -7.69 19.81 -12.84
C CYS A 10 -7.49 21.08 -12.01
N ALA A 11 -7.70 22.26 -12.60
CA ALA A 11 -7.50 23.53 -11.92
C ALA A 11 -8.54 23.74 -10.82
N ASP A 12 -9.79 23.33 -11.07
CA ASP A 12 -10.86 23.48 -10.09
C ASP A 12 -10.75 22.48 -8.95
N LEU A 13 -10.29 21.24 -9.21
CA LEU A 13 -9.98 20.29 -8.15
C LEU A 13 -8.81 20.78 -7.26
N ALA A 14 -7.72 21.27 -7.87
CA ALA A 14 -6.57 21.77 -7.11
C ALA A 14 -6.94 22.93 -6.17
N LYS A 15 -7.94 23.75 -6.55
CA LYS A 15 -8.51 24.79 -5.70
C LYS A 15 -9.44 24.24 -4.62
N ALA A 16 -10.23 23.21 -4.94
CA ALA A 16 -11.18 22.61 -4.02
C ALA A 16 -10.51 21.81 -2.89
N VAL A 17 -9.32 21.25 -3.11
CA VAL A 17 -8.59 20.50 -2.07
C VAL A 17 -8.02 21.48 -1.03
N PRO A 18 -8.36 21.34 0.27
CA PRO A 18 -7.79 22.16 1.33
C PRO A 18 -6.27 22.03 1.43
N ASP A 19 -5.61 23.09 1.87
CA ASP A 19 -4.14 23.09 1.98
C ASP A 19 -3.65 22.09 3.02
N GLU A 20 -4.41 21.82 4.08
CA GLU A 20 -4.14 20.77 5.06
C GLU A 20 -4.09 19.39 4.38
N HIS A 21 -5.00 19.12 3.45
CA HIS A 21 -5.04 17.85 2.73
C HIS A 21 -3.86 17.75 1.76
N LYS A 22 -3.47 18.84 1.09
CA LYS A 22 -2.25 18.87 0.25
C LYS A 22 -0.99 18.59 1.08
N LYS A 23 -0.88 19.20 2.27
CA LYS A 23 0.23 18.96 3.22
C LYS A 23 0.26 17.50 3.65
N PHE A 24 -0.89 16.90 3.96
CA PHE A 24 -1.00 15.48 4.28
C PHE A 24 -0.53 14.58 3.12
N LEU A 25 -1.02 14.83 1.90
CA LEU A 25 -0.64 14.06 0.71
C LEU A 25 0.86 14.17 0.41
N ALA A 26 1.47 15.33 0.66
CA ALA A 26 2.90 15.56 0.42
C ALA A 26 3.81 14.72 1.35
N VAL A 27 3.35 14.42 2.57
CA VAL A 27 4.13 13.65 3.56
C VAL A 27 3.95 12.14 3.45
N LEU A 28 3.02 11.65 2.62
CA LEU A 28 2.86 10.21 2.38
C LEU A 28 4.15 9.58 1.86
N VAL A 29 4.46 8.39 2.35
CA VAL A 29 5.61 7.57 1.94
C VAL A 29 5.16 6.47 0.98
N TRP A 30 6.01 6.07 0.03
CA TRP A 30 5.70 4.94 -0.87
C TRP A 30 6.08 3.57 -0.27
N VAL A 31 6.92 3.58 0.76
CA VAL A 31 7.33 2.40 1.51
C VAL A 31 7.65 2.79 2.95
N GLN A 32 7.19 1.99 3.90
CA GLN A 32 7.59 2.08 5.30
C GLN A 32 8.25 0.77 5.72
N VAL A 33 9.45 0.86 6.29
CA VAL A 33 10.15 -0.27 6.91
C VAL A 33 10.12 -0.04 8.43
N VAL A 34 9.64 -1.02 9.18
CA VAL A 34 9.62 -0.99 10.64
C VAL A 34 10.45 -2.18 11.14
N VAL A 35 11.45 -1.88 11.96
CA VAL A 35 12.26 -2.90 12.64
C VAL A 35 11.66 -3.10 14.03
N SER A 36 11.06 -4.25 14.27
CA SER A 36 10.54 -4.60 15.60
C SER A 36 11.61 -5.31 16.43
N PHE A 37 11.63 -5.04 17.74
CA PHE A 37 12.57 -5.64 18.71
C PHE A 37 12.39 -7.16 18.91
N GLN A 38 11.36 -7.78 18.33
CA GLN A 38 11.06 -9.22 18.44
C GLN A 38 11.46 -10.04 17.19
N SER A 39 12.44 -9.57 16.41
CA SER A 39 13.07 -10.30 15.29
C SER A 39 12.29 -10.34 13.96
N VAL A 40 11.15 -9.64 13.85
CA VAL A 40 10.39 -9.54 12.59
C VAL A 40 10.46 -8.13 12.04
N ASN A 41 10.96 -8.01 10.80
CA ASN A 41 10.89 -6.75 10.06
C ASN A 41 9.50 -6.64 9.40
N LEU A 42 8.85 -5.49 9.53
CA LEU A 42 7.60 -5.20 8.83
C LEU A 42 7.88 -4.26 7.65
N LEU A 43 7.38 -4.63 6.48
CA LEU A 43 7.49 -3.82 5.27
C LEU A 43 6.10 -3.51 4.72
N TYR A 44 5.72 -2.23 4.71
CA TYR A 44 4.46 -1.76 4.15
C TYR A 44 4.69 -1.20 2.75
N THR A 45 4.54 -2.06 1.73
CA THR A 45 4.54 -1.70 0.29
C THR A 45 4.22 -2.94 -0.55
N LEU A 46 4.05 -2.78 -1.87
CA LEU A 46 4.07 -3.91 -2.80
C LEU A 46 5.50 -4.05 -3.33
N VAL A 47 6.03 -5.28 -3.40
CA VAL A 47 7.40 -5.53 -3.88
C VAL A 47 7.37 -6.16 -5.26
N TRP A 48 8.20 -5.65 -6.18
CA TRP A 48 8.20 -6.07 -7.58
C TRP A 48 9.35 -7.02 -7.90
N ARG A 49 9.02 -8.23 -8.37
CA ARG A 49 9.97 -9.33 -8.57
C ARG A 49 11.06 -9.14 -9.62
N LYS A 50 10.97 -8.14 -10.50
CA LYS A 50 11.95 -7.95 -11.60
C LYS A 50 13.10 -7.00 -11.24
N VAL A 51 13.04 -6.36 -10.08
CA VAL A 51 14.05 -5.39 -9.63
C VAL A 51 14.64 -5.90 -8.34
N VAL A 52 15.96 -5.73 -8.20
CA VAL A 52 16.67 -6.06 -6.97
C VAL A 52 16.02 -5.30 -5.82
N PHE A 53 15.68 -6.01 -4.74
CA PHE A 53 14.91 -5.47 -3.62
C PHE A 53 15.48 -4.14 -3.07
N GLU A 54 16.80 -4.04 -2.95
CA GLU A 54 17.50 -2.85 -2.44
C GLU A 54 17.40 -1.65 -3.39
N GLU A 55 17.51 -1.89 -4.71
CA GLU A 55 17.30 -0.84 -5.73
C GLU A 55 15.86 -0.35 -5.72
N GLN A 56 14.92 -1.27 -5.51
CA GLN A 56 13.52 -0.92 -5.37
C GLN A 56 13.27 -0.03 -4.15
N LEU A 57 13.80 -0.41 -2.98
CA LEU A 57 13.68 0.42 -1.78
C LEU A 57 14.27 1.82 -1.99
N LYS A 58 15.35 1.94 -2.76
CA LYS A 58 16.00 3.23 -3.05
C LYS A 58 15.06 4.17 -3.80
N TYR A 59 14.47 3.75 -4.91
CA TYR A 59 13.58 4.63 -5.68
C TYR A 59 12.24 4.87 -4.97
N LEU A 60 11.75 3.92 -4.17
CA LEU A 60 10.53 4.09 -3.37
C LEU A 60 10.72 5.11 -2.25
N LYS A 61 11.83 5.04 -1.51
CA LYS A 61 12.17 6.03 -0.48
C LYS A 61 12.38 7.43 -1.06
N ALA A 62 12.92 7.50 -2.28
CA ALA A 62 13.12 8.76 -2.99
C ALA A 62 11.85 9.32 -3.66
N LYS A 63 10.73 8.58 -3.67
CA LYS A 63 9.50 8.91 -4.40
C LYS A 63 9.78 9.29 -5.87
N ASP A 64 10.57 8.48 -6.57
CA ASP A 64 11.06 8.81 -7.92
C ASP A 64 9.91 8.93 -8.94
N THR A 65 9.55 10.17 -9.27
CA THR A 65 8.44 10.50 -10.19
C THR A 65 8.80 10.37 -11.67
N ARG A 66 10.04 10.00 -12.01
CA ARG A 66 10.46 9.72 -13.40
C ARG A 66 9.95 8.36 -13.88
N ILE A 67 9.51 7.50 -12.96
CA ILE A 67 8.98 6.17 -13.26
C ILE A 67 7.51 6.32 -13.69
N PRO A 68 7.15 6.04 -14.95
CA PRO A 68 5.79 6.28 -15.45
C PRO A 68 4.74 5.39 -14.79
N LYS A 69 5.13 4.18 -14.39
CA LYS A 69 4.28 3.24 -13.65
C LYS A 69 5.10 2.54 -12.57
N VAL A 70 4.81 2.88 -11.32
CA VAL A 70 5.48 2.28 -10.17
C VAL A 70 4.78 0.95 -9.85
N GLU A 71 5.37 -0.17 -10.26
CA GLU A 71 4.79 -1.51 -10.06
C GLU A 71 4.58 -1.84 -8.58
N ALA A 72 5.44 -1.34 -7.69
CA ALA A 72 5.29 -1.42 -6.24
C ALA A 72 4.06 -0.67 -5.66
N LEU A 73 3.34 0.11 -6.47
CA LEU A 73 2.10 0.79 -6.07
C LEU A 73 0.90 0.37 -6.94
N SER A 74 1.13 -0.26 -8.08
CA SER A 74 0.10 -0.51 -9.11
C SER A 74 0.07 -1.94 -9.65
N GLY A 75 1.07 -2.75 -9.30
CA GLY A 75 1.20 -4.14 -9.72
C GLY A 75 0.06 -5.01 -9.21
N ARG A 76 -0.06 -6.21 -9.80
CA ARG A 76 -1.04 -7.23 -9.43
C ARG A 76 -0.32 -8.54 -9.13
N MET A 77 -0.34 -9.50 -10.05
CA MET A 77 0.29 -10.81 -9.82
C MET A 77 1.82 -10.73 -9.65
N ASN A 78 2.45 -9.77 -10.30
CA ASN A 78 3.89 -9.50 -10.22
C ASN A 78 4.38 -8.99 -8.86
N VAL A 79 3.46 -8.63 -7.95
CA VAL A 79 3.76 -8.16 -6.59
C VAL A 79 3.02 -8.94 -5.50
N TRP A 80 2.40 -10.07 -5.87
CA TRP A 80 1.62 -10.88 -4.94
C TRP A 80 2.48 -11.63 -3.93
N ASN A 81 3.52 -12.35 -4.36
CA ASN A 81 4.36 -13.16 -3.46
C ASN A 81 5.47 -12.32 -2.83
N ILE A 82 5.99 -12.82 -1.71
CA ILE A 82 7.26 -12.36 -1.13
C ILE A 82 8.40 -12.62 -2.15
N PRO A 83 9.27 -11.63 -2.42
CA PRO A 83 10.45 -11.83 -3.25
C PRO A 83 11.46 -12.76 -2.58
N GLU A 84 12.27 -13.48 -3.37
CA GLU A 84 13.25 -14.45 -2.85
C GLU A 84 14.28 -13.82 -1.92
N GLU A 85 14.66 -12.56 -2.15
CA GLU A 85 15.61 -11.83 -1.32
C GLU A 85 15.13 -11.65 0.11
N LEU A 86 13.81 -11.50 0.31
CA LEU A 86 13.22 -11.37 1.65
C LEU A 86 13.07 -12.72 2.34
N SER A 87 13.02 -13.85 1.62
CA SER A 87 12.92 -15.19 2.24
C SER A 87 14.11 -15.55 3.13
N LYS A 88 15.25 -14.85 2.98
CA LYS A 88 16.46 -15.06 3.78
C LYS A 88 16.35 -14.53 5.21
N THR A 89 15.32 -13.73 5.49
CA THR A 89 15.09 -13.13 6.81
C THR A 89 13.60 -13.22 7.15
N PRO A 90 13.22 -13.41 8.41
CA PRO A 90 11.81 -13.38 8.81
C PRO A 90 11.26 -11.94 8.69
N THR A 91 10.83 -11.57 7.47
CA THR A 91 10.30 -10.25 7.14
C THR A 91 8.86 -10.38 6.67
N SER A 92 7.93 -9.78 7.42
CA SER A 92 6.54 -9.70 6.99
C SER A 92 6.37 -8.62 5.92
N LEU A 93 5.80 -9.00 4.79
CA LEU A 93 5.44 -8.12 3.68
C LEU A 93 3.95 -7.81 3.73
N ILE A 94 3.61 -6.58 4.10
CA ILE A 94 2.24 -6.10 4.31
C ILE A 94 1.84 -5.16 3.17
N SER A 95 0.67 -5.38 2.57
CA SER A 95 0.12 -4.48 1.55
C SER A 95 -1.40 -4.41 1.54
N GLY A 96 -1.98 -3.37 0.93
CA GLY A 96 -3.39 -3.32 0.56
C GLY A 96 -3.59 -3.59 -0.94
N HIS A 97 -4.40 -2.74 -1.60
CA HIS A 97 -4.55 -2.58 -3.07
C HIS A 97 -5.18 -3.74 -3.86
N HIS A 98 -5.07 -4.98 -3.42
CA HIS A 98 -5.50 -6.15 -4.18
C HIS A 98 -7.00 -6.50 -4.11
N GLY A 99 -7.80 -5.76 -3.35
CA GLY A 99 -9.21 -6.06 -3.13
C GLY A 99 -9.45 -7.42 -2.45
N LYS A 100 -8.53 -7.84 -1.58
CA LYS A 100 -8.57 -9.11 -0.86
C LYS A 100 -8.05 -8.97 0.57
N LEU A 101 -8.60 -9.78 1.48
CA LEU A 101 -7.94 -10.15 2.72
C LEU A 101 -7.25 -11.51 2.48
N HIS A 102 -5.94 -11.56 2.65
CA HIS A 102 -5.14 -12.77 2.52
C HIS A 102 -3.99 -12.72 3.52
N ILE A 103 -3.94 -13.71 4.40
CA ILE A 103 -2.91 -13.88 5.42
C ILE A 103 -2.28 -15.25 5.15
N ASP A 104 -1.01 -15.23 4.79
CA ASP A 104 -0.22 -16.42 4.50
C ASP A 104 1.18 -16.24 5.11
N GLU A 105 1.34 -16.70 6.36
CA GLU A 105 2.56 -16.54 7.16
C GLU A 105 3.07 -15.09 7.17
N LEU A 106 4.19 -14.82 6.50
CA LEU A 106 4.83 -13.52 6.42
C LEU A 106 4.22 -12.62 5.31
N ARG A 107 3.27 -13.10 4.51
CA ARG A 107 2.59 -12.31 3.49
C ARG A 107 1.20 -11.89 3.94
N LEU A 108 1.02 -10.60 4.18
CA LEU A 108 -0.26 -10.02 4.56
C LEU A 108 -0.75 -9.10 3.45
N ILE A 109 -1.94 -9.36 2.93
CA ILE A 109 -2.68 -8.50 2.01
C ILE A 109 -3.98 -8.13 2.71
N ILE A 110 -4.13 -6.86 3.07
CA ILE A 110 -5.24 -6.32 3.88
C ILE A 110 -5.96 -5.25 3.05
N ASP A 111 -6.89 -5.70 2.21
CA ASP A 111 -7.73 -4.83 1.38
C ASP A 111 -9.08 -5.49 1.10
N GLN A 112 -9.76 -5.94 2.15
CA GLN A 112 -11.06 -6.62 2.03
C GLN A 112 -12.11 -5.74 1.32
N GLY A 113 -12.08 -4.44 1.60
CA GLY A 113 -12.99 -3.47 1.02
C GLY A 113 -12.84 -3.35 -0.49
N GLY A 114 -11.60 -3.20 -0.98
CA GLY A 114 -11.33 -3.02 -2.42
C GLY A 114 -12.01 -1.78 -3.03
N GLY A 115 -12.47 -0.83 -2.20
CA GLY A 115 -13.25 0.33 -2.61
C GLY A 115 -14.70 0.04 -2.99
N LEU A 116 -15.25 -1.14 -2.64
CA LEU A 116 -16.65 -1.48 -2.88
C LEU A 116 -17.50 -1.13 -1.65
N GLU A 117 -18.62 -0.44 -1.86
CA GLU A 117 -19.50 0.09 -0.81
C GLU A 117 -19.98 -0.97 0.20
N ASN A 118 -20.24 -2.19 -0.27
CA ASN A 118 -20.79 -3.27 0.54
C ASN A 118 -19.73 -4.19 1.17
N ASN A 119 -18.44 -3.93 0.92
CA ASN A 119 -17.37 -4.75 1.48
C ASN A 119 -16.79 -4.06 2.72
N PRO A 120 -16.56 -4.79 3.82
CA PRO A 120 -16.03 -4.20 5.04
C PRO A 120 -14.56 -3.80 4.88
N VAL A 121 -14.15 -2.81 5.67
CA VAL A 121 -12.75 -2.42 5.83
C VAL A 121 -12.17 -3.21 7.00
N ALA A 122 -11.17 -4.03 6.70
CA ALA A 122 -10.49 -4.87 7.68
C ALA A 122 -9.13 -4.29 8.09
N ALA A 123 -8.70 -4.61 9.31
CA ALA A 123 -7.35 -4.44 9.81
C ALA A 123 -6.87 -5.73 10.48
N VAL A 124 -5.55 -5.93 10.52
CA VAL A 124 -4.92 -7.04 11.24
C VAL A 124 -4.11 -6.48 12.41
N VAL A 125 -4.38 -6.98 13.62
CA VAL A 125 -3.70 -6.57 14.84
C VAL A 125 -2.54 -7.52 15.13
N LEU A 126 -1.32 -7.00 15.06
CA LEU A 126 -0.10 -7.74 15.36
C LEU A 126 0.31 -7.58 16.84
N PRO A 127 0.89 -8.60 17.50
CA PRO A 127 1.32 -9.88 16.94
C PRO A 127 0.23 -10.98 16.94
N LEU A 128 -0.95 -10.73 17.49
CA LEU A 128 -1.99 -11.77 17.67
C LEU A 128 -2.69 -12.20 16.38
N GLU A 129 -2.34 -11.62 15.23
CA GLU A 129 -2.95 -11.83 13.90
C GLU A 129 -4.49 -11.81 13.90
N LYS A 130 -5.08 -11.08 14.86
CA LYS A 130 -6.53 -10.93 14.95
C LYS A 130 -6.99 -9.98 13.86
N ASP A 131 -7.90 -10.44 13.02
CA ASP A 131 -8.66 -9.60 12.11
C ASP A 131 -9.75 -8.83 12.87
N VAL A 132 -9.89 -7.55 12.53
CA VAL A 132 -10.97 -6.69 13.00
C VAL A 132 -11.57 -5.97 11.80
N CYS A 133 -12.89 -5.90 11.75
CA CYS A 133 -13.65 -5.25 10.69
C CYS A 133 -14.51 -4.12 11.26
N ASP A 134 -14.79 -3.11 10.43
CA ASP A 134 -15.71 -2.01 10.77
C ASP A 134 -17.14 -2.51 11.07
N THR A 135 -17.51 -3.68 10.56
CA THR A 135 -18.79 -4.35 10.82
C THR A 135 -18.82 -5.17 12.10
N ASP A 136 -17.70 -5.30 12.83
CA ASP A 136 -17.66 -6.10 14.04
C ASP A 136 -18.46 -5.44 15.18
N GLN A 137 -19.32 -6.23 15.82
CA GLN A 137 -19.99 -5.83 17.05
C GLN A 137 -19.11 -6.18 18.24
N LEU A 138 -18.16 -5.31 18.55
CA LEU A 138 -17.36 -5.44 19.77
C LEU A 138 -18.27 -5.14 20.97
N MET A 139 -18.51 -6.14 21.83
CA MET A 139 -19.20 -5.92 23.10
C MET A 139 -18.43 -4.86 23.89
N LYS A 140 -19.14 -3.80 24.30
CA LYS A 140 -18.58 -2.71 25.12
C LYS A 140 -18.28 -3.18 26.53
#